data_AF-I1C9E3-F1
#
_entry.id   AF-I1C9E3-F1
#
_cell.length_a   1.000
_cell.length_b   1.000
_cell.length_c   1.000
_cell.angle_alpha   90.00
_cell.angle_beta   90.00
_cell.angle_gamma   90.00
#
_symmetry.space_group_name_H-M   'P 1'
#
loop_
_entity.id
_entity.type
_entity.pdbx_description
1 polymer ?
#
loop_
_entity_poly.entity_id
_entity_poly.type
_entity_poly.pdbx_seq_one_letter_code
_entity_poly.pdbx_strand_id
1 'polypeptide(L)'
;MSFQRLFFRSCRASRLSVPTKALFNLQNVQNARYTTQKNVSSVAQSRTLRIHPLPAALISFGLICLGVGLYDHLTSDIQKFPVSVRQPLLKALYYQQNQDFTLALKYFSEAFAEALQSPELEKNGAPLTGILVQLGALQEHVGKLPEARRSLTLALRHLLGLENEGMKKTANDAIFQVDLNSLSTLEQKKVVGIAQKLGDITSAMKMDEEAERWYEWSVEHLLKVSSKSDSEYGDMNEIIFDGEHMPRWLTQTNIGTALETFGAYYASRNKSE
;
A
#
# COMPACT_ATOMS: atom_id res chain seq x y z
N MET A 1 -18.84 1.62 -25.67
CA MET A 1 -17.62 2.43 -25.91
C MET A 1 -16.59 2.03 -24.86
N SER A 2 -15.41 1.63 -25.34
CA SER A 2 -14.32 1.03 -24.55
C SER A 2 -13.52 2.11 -23.82
N PHE A 3 -13.43 2.05 -22.50
CA PHE A 3 -12.54 2.90 -21.71
C PHE A 3 -11.32 2.09 -21.31
N GLN A 4 -10.22 2.37 -22.01
CA GLN A 4 -8.87 2.11 -21.55
C GLN A 4 -8.38 3.27 -20.68
N ARG A 5 -7.44 2.92 -19.78
CA ARG A 5 -6.39 3.73 -19.14
C ARG A 5 -6.73 4.30 -17.76
N LEU A 6 -5.82 4.33 -16.79
CA LEU A 6 -4.52 3.72 -16.46
C LEU A 6 -4.11 4.54 -15.23
N PHE A 7 -3.65 3.96 -14.11
CA PHE A 7 -2.52 4.46 -13.32
C PHE A 7 -2.23 3.49 -12.15
N PHE A 8 -1.52 2.41 -12.46
CA PHE A 8 -0.50 1.88 -11.56
C PHE A 8 0.71 1.56 -12.44
N ARG A 9 1.72 2.44 -12.39
CA ARG A 9 3.05 2.16 -12.97
C ARG A 9 3.66 1.03 -12.14
N SER A 10 3.52 -0.19 -12.62
CA SER A 10 4.37 -1.29 -12.19
C SER A 10 5.76 -1.07 -12.79
N CYS A 11 6.77 -0.87 -11.94
CA CYS A 11 8.16 -0.92 -12.37
C CYS A 11 8.46 -2.32 -12.90
N ARG A 12 8.39 -2.47 -14.23
CA ARG A 12 8.97 -3.61 -14.95
C ARG A 12 10.48 -3.57 -14.74
N ALA A 13 10.98 -4.36 -13.79
CA ALA A 13 12.37 -4.77 -13.80
C ALA A 13 12.59 -5.65 -15.04
N SER A 14 13.41 -5.16 -15.96
CA SER A 14 13.86 -5.87 -17.15
C SER A 14 14.54 -7.18 -16.73
N ARG A 15 13.88 -8.31 -16.98
CA ARG A 15 14.51 -9.64 -16.87
C ARG A 15 15.60 -9.73 -17.94
N LEU A 16 16.85 -9.81 -17.49
CA LEU A 16 17.96 -10.31 -18.29
C LEU A 16 17.69 -11.78 -18.61
N SER A 17 17.35 -12.05 -19.87
CA SER A 17 17.28 -13.38 -20.43
C SER A 17 18.69 -13.93 -20.59
N VAL A 18 19.09 -14.86 -19.73
CA VAL A 18 20.28 -15.69 -19.95
C VAL A 18 19.88 -16.85 -20.87
N PRO A 19 20.52 -17.03 -22.04
CA PRO A 19 20.27 -18.20 -22.88
C PRO A 19 21.04 -19.40 -22.33
N THR A 20 20.36 -20.30 -21.62
CA THR A 20 20.91 -21.60 -21.23
C THR A 20 20.73 -22.60 -22.36
N LYS A 21 21.72 -22.65 -23.27
CA LYS A 21 21.99 -23.83 -24.10
C LYS A 21 23.36 -24.37 -23.73
N ALA A 22 23.38 -25.44 -22.95
CA ALA A 22 24.49 -26.37 -22.91
C ALA A 22 23.97 -27.73 -22.39
N LEU A 23 23.64 -28.60 -23.34
CA LEU A 23 23.69 -30.04 -23.17
C LEU A 23 25.13 -30.42 -22.86
N PHE A 24 25.44 -30.94 -21.67
CA PHE A 24 26.64 -31.75 -21.47
C PHE A 24 26.45 -32.79 -20.36
N ASN A 25 26.39 -34.03 -20.82
CA ASN A 25 27.00 -35.23 -20.27
C ASN A 25 26.94 -35.49 -18.75
N LEU A 26 26.04 -36.41 -18.40
CA LEU A 26 26.32 -37.48 -17.46
C LEU A 26 27.59 -38.24 -17.87
N GLN A 27 28.69 -38.10 -17.12
CA GLN A 27 29.65 -39.19 -16.84
C GLN A 27 30.77 -38.71 -15.91
N ASN A 28 31.24 -39.64 -15.08
CA ASN A 28 32.36 -39.57 -14.14
C ASN A 28 32.14 -38.90 -12.78
N VAL A 29 31.41 -39.64 -11.94
CA VAL A 29 31.75 -39.76 -10.51
C VAL A 29 33.11 -40.48 -10.42
N GLN A 30 34.19 -39.71 -10.38
CA GLN A 30 35.49 -40.19 -9.91
C GLN A 30 35.66 -39.76 -8.46
N ASN A 31 35.70 -40.76 -7.59
CA ASN A 31 35.99 -40.64 -6.17
C ASN A 31 37.37 -40.00 -5.98
N ALA A 32 37.41 -38.69 -5.71
CA ALA A 32 38.61 -38.04 -5.21
C ALA A 32 38.82 -38.47 -3.75
N ARG A 33 39.81 -39.32 -3.54
CA ARG A 33 40.32 -39.71 -2.22
C ARG A 33 40.83 -38.45 -1.52
N TYR A 34 40.20 -38.10 -0.40
CA TYR A 34 40.72 -37.08 0.51
C TYR A 34 42.05 -37.57 1.09
N THR A 35 43.17 -37.11 0.53
CA THR A 35 44.47 -37.20 1.19
C THR A 35 44.62 -36.02 2.13
N THR A 36 44.35 -36.28 3.41
CA THR A 36 44.66 -35.40 4.53
C THR A 36 46.16 -35.13 4.57
N GLN A 37 46.60 -34.02 3.96
CA GLN A 37 47.98 -33.55 4.09
C GLN A 37 48.07 -32.77 5.40
N LYS A 38 48.66 -33.43 6.41
CA LYS A 38 48.96 -32.86 7.72
C LYS A 38 50.37 -32.28 7.69
N ASN A 39 50.51 -31.09 8.29
CA ASN A 39 51.73 -30.30 8.56
C ASN A 39 52.19 -29.46 7.34
N VAL A 40 52.45 -28.16 7.47
CA VAL A 40 53.42 -27.54 8.39
C VAL A 40 52.95 -26.17 8.87
N SER A 41 53.20 -25.89 10.15
CA SER A 41 53.08 -24.58 10.81
C SER A 41 53.74 -23.48 9.97
N SER A 42 52.94 -22.64 9.32
CA SER A 42 53.45 -21.38 8.77
C SER A 42 53.42 -20.33 9.87
N VAL A 43 54.62 -19.86 10.21
CA VAL A 43 54.88 -18.64 10.96
C VAL A 43 53.98 -17.53 10.40
N ALA A 44 53.20 -16.89 11.27
CA ALA A 44 52.36 -15.75 10.94
C ALA A 44 53.23 -14.56 10.49
N GLN A 45 53.67 -14.58 9.24
CA GLN A 45 54.17 -13.41 8.55
C GLN A 45 52.97 -12.50 8.30
N SER A 46 52.89 -11.40 9.05
CA SER A 46 52.03 -10.26 8.76
C SER A 46 52.43 -9.69 7.40
N ARG A 47 51.91 -10.28 6.32
CA ARG A 47 51.99 -9.72 4.98
C ARG A 47 51.13 -8.46 4.99
N THR A 48 51.79 -7.30 5.04
CA THR A 48 51.17 -6.00 4.84
C THR A 48 50.72 -5.92 3.37
N LEU A 49 49.51 -6.37 3.08
CA LEU A 49 48.88 -6.23 1.77
C LEU A 49 48.66 -4.73 1.52
N ARG A 50 49.53 -4.13 0.72
CA ARG A 50 49.41 -2.74 0.28
C ARG A 50 48.33 -2.67 -0.79
N ILE A 51 47.08 -2.65 -0.35
CA ILE A 51 45.91 -2.60 -1.22
C ILE A 51 45.82 -1.19 -1.81
N HIS A 52 45.68 -1.08 -3.13
CA HIS A 52 45.45 0.20 -3.81
C HIS A 52 44.17 0.87 -3.24
N PRO A 53 44.11 2.21 -3.11
CA PRO A 53 42.98 2.89 -2.48
C PRO A 53 41.63 2.67 -3.21
N LEU A 54 41.65 2.41 -4.52
CA LEU A 54 40.45 2.18 -5.33
C LEU A 54 39.65 0.93 -4.96
N PRO A 55 40.22 -0.30 -4.93
CA PRO A 55 39.49 -1.49 -4.49
C PRO A 55 39.05 -1.39 -3.03
N ALA A 56 39.84 -0.76 -2.15
CA ALA A 56 39.43 -0.51 -0.77
C ALA A 56 38.19 0.39 -0.69
N ALA A 57 38.15 1.47 -1.49
CA ALA A 57 36.99 2.34 -1.59
C ALA A 57 35.74 1.60 -2.10
N LEU A 58 35.87 0.80 -3.17
CA LEU A 58 34.75 0.01 -3.72
C LEU A 58 34.20 -1.02 -2.73
N ILE A 59 35.07 -1.71 -1.98
CA ILE A 59 34.64 -2.67 -0.95
C ILE A 59 33.91 -1.94 0.17
N SER A 60 34.44 -0.79 0.63
CA SER A 60 33.79 0.00 1.67
C SER A 60 32.42 0.51 1.23
N PHE A 61 32.29 0.99 0.00
CA PHE A 61 31.02 1.43 -0.57
C PHE A 61 30.02 0.27 -0.70
N GLY A 62 30.48 -0.90 -1.14
CA GLY A 62 29.66 -2.12 -1.20
C GLY A 62 29.14 -2.54 0.18
N LEU A 63 29.98 -2.49 1.21
CA LEU A 63 29.57 -2.79 2.59
C LEU A 63 28.59 -1.76 3.15
N ILE A 64 28.78 -0.47 2.87
CA ILE A 64 27.84 0.58 3.28
C ILE A 64 26.49 0.38 2.57
N CYS A 65 26.50 0.15 1.26
CA CYS A 65 25.28 -0.09 0.49
C CYS A 65 24.55 -1.36 0.96
N LEU A 66 25.29 -2.43 1.28
CA LEU A 66 24.73 -3.67 1.82
C LEU A 66 24.18 -3.46 3.23
N GLY A 67 24.88 -2.69 4.08
CA GLY A 67 24.43 -2.33 5.42
C GLY A 67 23.13 -1.53 5.39
N VAL A 68 23.03 -0.52 4.51
CA VAL A 68 21.80 0.26 4.31
C VAL A 68 20.67 -0.62 3.78
N GLY A 69 20.93 -1.44 2.76
CA GLY A 69 19.91 -2.33 2.19
C GLY A 69 19.41 -3.38 3.20
N LEU A 70 20.31 -3.92 4.02
CA LEU A 70 19.95 -4.88 5.07
C LEU A 70 19.20 -4.20 6.22
N TYR A 71 19.62 -2.99 6.61
CA TYR A 71 18.91 -2.20 7.62
C TYR A 71 17.48 -1.88 7.19
N ASP A 72 17.31 -1.46 5.93
CA ASP A 72 16.00 -1.20 5.37
C ASP A 72 15.16 -2.48 5.30
N HIS A 73 15.75 -3.62 4.91
CA HIS A 73 15.07 -4.92 4.91
C HIS A 73 14.63 -5.39 6.31
N LEU A 74 15.44 -5.12 7.34
CA LEU A 74 15.13 -5.47 8.73
C LEU A 74 14.09 -4.53 9.34
N THR A 75 14.12 -3.24 8.98
CA THR A 75 13.20 -2.23 9.51
C THR A 75 11.91 -2.12 8.67
N SER A 76 11.84 -2.81 7.53
CA SER A 76 10.71 -2.82 6.62
C SER A 76 9.40 -3.18 7.32
N ASP A 77 8.31 -2.51 6.90
CA ASP A 77 6.96 -2.70 7.42
C ASP A 77 6.46 -4.15 7.41
N ILE A 78 7.05 -5.00 6.56
CA ILE A 78 6.77 -6.44 6.47
C ILE A 78 7.13 -7.17 7.78
N GLN A 79 8.17 -6.71 8.49
CA GLN A 79 8.56 -7.29 9.78
C GLN A 79 7.68 -6.86 10.94
N LYS A 80 6.92 -5.76 10.79
CA LYS A 80 5.95 -5.31 11.81
C LYS A 80 4.78 -6.27 11.99
N PHE A 81 4.48 -7.10 10.99
CA PHE A 81 3.44 -8.12 11.10
C PHE A 81 3.95 -9.34 11.89
N PRO A 82 3.14 -9.89 12.83
CA PRO A 82 3.49 -11.14 13.51
C PRO A 82 3.60 -12.29 12.51
N VAL A 83 4.38 -13.32 12.86
CA VAL A 83 4.70 -14.42 11.95
C VAL A 83 3.44 -15.13 11.45
N SER A 84 2.42 -15.26 12.31
CA SER A 84 1.12 -15.83 11.95
C SER A 84 0.53 -15.10 10.75
N VAL A 85 0.27 -13.78 10.86
CA VAL A 85 -0.34 -12.96 9.80
C VAL A 85 0.53 -12.81 8.56
N ARG A 86 1.86 -12.79 8.74
CA ARG A 86 2.81 -12.54 7.65
C ARG A 86 2.78 -13.65 6.59
N GLN A 87 2.69 -14.92 7.00
CA GLN A 87 2.70 -16.06 6.09
C GLN A 87 1.50 -16.10 5.11
N PRO A 88 0.24 -16.02 5.56
CA PRO A 88 -0.91 -15.95 4.66
C PRO A 88 -0.89 -14.67 3.82
N LEU A 89 -0.42 -13.54 4.35
CA LEU A 89 -0.31 -12.30 3.57
C LEU A 89 0.69 -12.41 2.41
N LEU A 90 1.86 -13.01 2.63
CA LEU A 90 2.84 -13.27 1.57
C LEU A 90 2.29 -14.23 0.51
N LYS A 91 1.57 -15.28 0.93
CA LYS A 91 0.86 -16.18 -0.01
C LYS A 91 -0.18 -15.43 -0.81
N ALA A 92 -0.97 -14.57 -0.17
CA ALA A 92 -1.99 -13.77 -0.83
C ALA A 92 -1.39 -12.85 -1.90
N LEU A 93 -0.28 -12.17 -1.60
CA LEU A 93 0.45 -11.33 -2.56
C LEU A 93 1.05 -12.16 -3.70
N TYR A 94 1.57 -13.36 -3.40
CA TYR A 94 2.08 -14.27 -4.42
C TYR A 94 0.98 -14.69 -5.41
N TYR A 95 -0.20 -15.09 -4.92
CA TYR A 95 -1.33 -15.46 -5.78
C TYR A 95 -1.93 -14.26 -6.51
N GLN A 96 -1.94 -13.07 -5.90
CA GLN A 96 -2.35 -11.84 -6.56
C GLN A 96 -1.43 -11.52 -7.74
N GLN A 97 -0.12 -11.70 -7.61
CA GLN A 97 0.83 -11.50 -8.69
C GLN A 97 0.66 -12.54 -9.82
N ASN A 98 0.29 -13.78 -9.47
CA ASN A 98 0.02 -14.86 -10.43
C ASN A 98 -1.38 -14.80 -11.06
N GLN A 99 -2.18 -13.76 -10.76
CA GLN A 99 -3.55 -13.56 -11.25
C GLN A 99 -4.58 -14.58 -10.73
N ASP A 100 -4.24 -15.35 -9.69
CA ASP A 100 -5.15 -16.29 -9.02
C ASP A 100 -5.94 -15.58 -7.92
N PHE A 101 -6.87 -14.70 -8.32
CA PHE A 101 -7.57 -13.81 -7.39
C PHE A 101 -8.47 -14.54 -6.37
N THR A 102 -9.00 -15.72 -6.70
CA THR A 102 -9.84 -16.50 -5.79
C THR A 102 -9.05 -17.06 -4.60
N LEU A 103 -7.85 -17.59 -4.87
CA LEU A 103 -6.92 -18.05 -3.84
C LEU A 103 -6.36 -16.87 -3.06
N ALA A 104 -6.01 -15.78 -3.74
CA ALA A 104 -5.55 -14.55 -3.08
C ALA A 104 -6.59 -14.04 -2.07
N LEU A 105 -7.88 -13.99 -2.45
CA LEU A 105 -8.97 -13.58 -1.54
C LEU A 105 -9.04 -14.47 -0.30
N LYS A 106 -8.91 -15.79 -0.47
CA LYS A 106 -8.92 -16.74 0.65
C LYS A 106 -7.78 -16.42 1.63
N TYR A 107 -6.56 -16.29 1.14
CA TYR A 107 -5.40 -16.01 2.00
C TYR A 107 -5.45 -14.62 2.62
N PHE A 108 -5.98 -13.60 1.93
CA PHE A 108 -6.20 -12.29 2.55
C PHE A 108 -7.24 -12.34 3.67
N SER A 109 -8.32 -13.11 3.49
CA SER A 109 -9.33 -13.27 4.55
C SER A 109 -8.79 -14.05 5.76
N GLU A 110 -7.93 -15.04 5.54
CA GLU A 110 -7.22 -15.79 6.57
C GLU A 110 -6.25 -14.88 7.32
N ALA A 111 -5.43 -14.11 6.59
CA ALA A 111 -4.53 -13.13 7.18
C ALA A 111 -5.27 -12.09 8.05
N PHE A 112 -6.43 -11.62 7.58
CA PHE A 112 -7.27 -10.70 8.35
C PHE A 112 -7.85 -11.35 9.62
N ALA A 113 -8.33 -12.60 9.52
CA ALA A 113 -8.83 -13.33 10.68
C ALA A 113 -7.75 -13.58 11.74
N GLU A 114 -6.54 -13.94 11.31
CA GLU A 114 -5.39 -14.08 12.20
C GLU A 114 -4.96 -12.74 12.81
N ALA A 115 -5.04 -11.65 12.05
CA ALA A 115 -4.71 -10.31 12.53
C ALA A 115 -5.62 -9.87 13.69
N LEU A 116 -6.91 -10.21 13.61
CA LEU A 116 -7.87 -9.94 14.70
C LEU A 116 -7.59 -10.77 15.96
N GLN A 117 -7.03 -11.97 15.80
CA GLN A 117 -6.70 -12.86 16.92
C GLN A 117 -5.37 -12.49 17.58
N SER A 118 -4.44 -11.91 16.83
CA SER A 118 -3.12 -11.55 17.36
C SER A 118 -3.22 -10.35 18.33
N PRO A 119 -2.76 -10.49 19.60
CA PRO A 119 -2.73 -9.38 20.55
C PRO A 119 -1.59 -8.39 20.29
N GLU A 120 -0.61 -8.78 19.47
CA GLU A 120 0.56 -7.96 19.11
C GLU A 120 0.22 -6.86 18.09
N LEU A 121 -0.90 -7.00 17.36
CA LEU A 121 -1.31 -6.05 16.34
C LEU A 121 -2.31 -5.05 16.91
N GLU A 122 -2.06 -3.77 16.66
CA GLU A 122 -3.01 -2.72 16.97
C GLU A 122 -4.31 -2.94 16.18
N LYS A 123 -5.40 -3.21 16.90
CA LYS A 123 -6.72 -3.48 16.30
C LYS A 123 -7.25 -2.31 15.46
N ASN A 124 -6.83 -1.08 15.75
CA ASN A 124 -7.15 0.11 14.96
C ASN A 124 -5.92 0.69 14.24
N GLY A 125 -4.86 -0.11 14.09
CA GLY A 125 -3.60 0.36 13.53
C GLY A 125 -3.60 0.41 12.00
N ALA A 126 -2.60 1.11 11.48
CA ALA A 126 -2.25 1.13 10.06
C ALA A 126 -2.08 -0.26 9.40
N PRO A 127 -1.57 -1.31 10.09
CA PRO A 127 -1.42 -2.63 9.48
C PRO A 127 -2.76 -3.30 9.12
N LEU A 128 -3.77 -3.23 10.00
CA LEU A 128 -5.06 -3.89 9.79
C LEU A 128 -5.86 -3.19 8.68
N THR A 129 -5.89 -1.85 8.71
CA THR A 129 -6.53 -1.04 7.67
C THR A 129 -5.90 -1.29 6.29
N GLY A 130 -4.57 -1.46 6.23
CA GLY A 130 -3.87 -1.83 5.00
C GLY A 130 -4.34 -3.17 4.41
N ILE A 131 -4.50 -4.20 5.24
CA ILE A 131 -5.00 -5.52 4.79
C ILE A 131 -6.43 -5.38 4.24
N LEU A 132 -7.29 -4.62 4.92
CA LEU A 132 -8.68 -4.43 4.50
C LEU A 132 -8.84 -3.63 3.21
N VAL A 133 -8.03 -2.58 3.03
CA VAL A 133 -8.01 -1.80 1.78
C VAL A 133 -7.59 -2.70 0.61
N GLN A 134 -6.56 -3.53 0.80
CA GLN A 134 -6.11 -4.47 -0.22
C GLN A 134 -7.17 -5.54 -0.52
N LEU A 135 -7.83 -6.07 0.53
CA LEU A 135 -8.92 -7.02 0.39
C LEU A 135 -10.09 -6.41 -0.40
N GLY A 136 -10.49 -5.18 -0.09
CA GLY A 136 -11.55 -4.45 -0.78
C GLY A 136 -11.24 -4.21 -2.25
N ALA A 137 -10.02 -3.76 -2.56
CA ALA A 137 -9.57 -3.57 -3.94
C ALA A 137 -9.56 -4.89 -4.74
N LEU A 138 -9.17 -6.00 -4.10
CA LEU A 138 -9.18 -7.31 -4.73
C LEU A 138 -10.62 -7.82 -4.96
N GLN A 139 -11.52 -7.61 -4.00
CA GLN A 139 -12.94 -7.98 -4.14
C GLN A 139 -13.60 -7.21 -5.28
N GLU A 140 -13.30 -5.92 -5.42
CA GLU A 140 -13.76 -5.11 -6.55
C GLU A 140 -13.26 -5.68 -7.88
N HIS A 141 -11.96 -6.04 -7.97
CA HIS A 141 -11.41 -6.61 -9.19
C HIS A 141 -12.10 -7.93 -9.59
N VAL A 142 -12.52 -8.74 -8.61
CA VAL A 142 -13.26 -9.99 -8.84
C VAL A 142 -14.75 -9.75 -9.13
N GLY A 143 -15.23 -8.50 -9.01
CA GLY A 143 -16.63 -8.13 -9.24
C GLY A 143 -17.54 -8.34 -8.02
N LYS A 144 -16.97 -8.63 -6.85
CA LYS A 144 -17.68 -8.79 -5.57
C LYS A 144 -17.88 -7.42 -4.91
N LEU A 145 -18.70 -6.58 -5.56
CA LEU A 145 -18.93 -5.19 -5.14
C LEU A 145 -19.53 -5.07 -3.71
N PRO A 146 -20.52 -5.89 -3.30
CA PRO A 146 -21.08 -5.78 -1.95
C PRO A 146 -20.07 -6.09 -0.86
N GLU A 147 -19.20 -7.09 -1.08
CA GLU A 147 -18.12 -7.44 -0.16
C GLU A 147 -17.05 -6.36 -0.14
N ALA A 148 -16.66 -5.84 -1.32
CA ALA A 148 -15.70 -4.74 -1.45
C ALA A 148 -16.13 -3.51 -0.64
N ARG A 149 -17.40 -3.12 -0.79
CA ARG A 149 -18.00 -2.04 0.00
C ARG A 149 -17.87 -2.31 1.49
N ARG A 150 -18.26 -3.50 1.97
CA ARG A 150 -18.18 -3.85 3.40
C ARG A 150 -16.76 -3.76 3.94
N SER A 151 -15.79 -4.33 3.21
CA SER A 151 -14.39 -4.32 3.63
C SER A 151 -13.79 -2.92 3.67
N LEU A 152 -14.11 -2.05 2.70
CA LEU A 152 -13.66 -0.66 2.68
C LEU A 152 -14.34 0.20 3.75
N THR A 153 -15.65 0.03 3.98
CA THR A 153 -16.34 0.71 5.09
C THR A 153 -15.73 0.29 6.44
N LEU A 154 -15.41 -0.99 6.60
CA LEU A 154 -14.78 -1.51 7.81
C LEU A 154 -13.35 -0.94 7.98
N ALA A 155 -12.57 -0.84 6.89
CA ALA A 155 -11.27 -0.18 6.90
C ALA A 155 -11.36 1.29 7.36
N LEU A 156 -12.33 2.02 6.82
CA LEU A 156 -12.54 3.43 7.15
C LEU A 156 -12.95 3.59 8.62
N ARG A 157 -13.79 2.70 9.15
CA ARG A 157 -14.17 2.70 10.58
C ARG A 157 -12.99 2.50 11.52
N HIS A 158 -12.08 1.57 11.21
CA HIS A 158 -10.87 1.40 12.01
C HIS A 158 -9.96 2.63 11.94
N LEU A 159 -9.82 3.23 10.75
CA LEU A 159 -8.98 4.42 10.56
C LEU A 159 -9.52 5.62 11.35
N LEU A 160 -10.84 5.77 11.43
CA LEU A 160 -11.50 6.80 12.23
C LEU A 160 -11.64 6.44 13.72
N GLY A 161 -11.15 5.26 14.15
CA GLY A 161 -11.23 4.82 15.55
C GLY A 161 -12.66 4.50 16.05
N LEU A 162 -13.64 4.39 15.15
CA LEU A 162 -15.07 4.19 15.46
C LEU A 162 -15.42 2.77 15.96
N GLU A 163 -14.44 1.89 16.11
CA GLU A 163 -14.66 0.51 16.58
C GLU A 163 -14.65 0.39 18.12
N ASN A 164 -13.94 1.29 18.82
CA ASN A 164 -13.78 1.22 20.28
C ASN A 164 -15.00 1.77 21.04
N GLU A 165 -15.73 2.67 20.40
CA GLU A 165 -16.97 3.25 20.89
C GLU A 165 -18.09 2.23 20.63
N GLY A 166 -18.57 1.51 21.64
CA GLY A 166 -19.51 0.38 21.56
C GLY A 166 -20.91 0.62 20.92
N MET A 167 -21.07 1.56 19.99
CA MET A 167 -22.32 1.89 19.29
C MET A 167 -22.55 1.01 18.07
N LYS A 168 -23.46 0.04 18.24
CA LYS A 168 -23.78 -1.01 17.25
C LYS A 168 -24.82 -0.65 16.18
N LYS A 169 -25.34 0.59 16.04
CA LYS A 169 -26.47 0.82 15.11
C LYS A 169 -26.50 2.11 14.26
N THR A 170 -25.66 3.11 14.49
CA THR A 170 -25.60 4.38 13.69
C THR A 170 -24.21 4.65 13.10
N ALA A 171 -23.38 3.62 12.98
CA ALA A 171 -21.96 3.76 12.70
C ALA A 171 -21.63 4.24 11.27
N ASN A 172 -22.53 4.10 10.31
CA ASN A 172 -22.27 4.55 8.94
C ASN A 172 -22.49 6.06 8.81
N ASP A 173 -23.51 6.62 9.46
CA ASP A 173 -23.76 8.06 9.43
C ASP A 173 -22.74 8.84 10.28
N ALA A 174 -22.23 8.19 11.33
CA ALA A 174 -21.15 8.73 12.17
C ALA A 174 -19.86 8.99 11.37
N ILE A 175 -19.58 8.23 10.31
CA ILE A 175 -18.40 8.43 9.44
C ILE A 175 -18.40 9.85 8.86
N PHE A 176 -19.56 10.32 8.43
CA PHE A 176 -19.67 11.62 7.75
C PHE A 176 -19.51 12.80 8.71
N GLN A 177 -19.67 12.59 10.01
CA GLN A 177 -19.58 13.63 11.04
C GLN A 177 -18.17 13.80 11.63
N VAL A 178 -17.21 12.93 11.26
CA VAL A 178 -15.86 12.98 11.84
C VAL A 178 -15.04 14.14 11.27
N ASP A 179 -14.51 14.97 12.17
CA ASP A 179 -13.53 16.00 11.82
C ASP A 179 -12.16 15.40 11.51
N LEU A 180 -11.94 15.12 10.23
CA LEU A 180 -10.70 14.59 9.66
C LEU A 180 -9.47 15.50 9.89
N ASN A 181 -9.68 16.77 10.25
CA ASN A 181 -8.61 17.71 10.62
C ASN A 181 -7.80 17.26 11.85
N SER A 182 -8.39 16.42 12.70
CA SER A 182 -7.73 15.85 13.88
C SER A 182 -6.76 14.71 13.53
N LEU A 183 -6.87 14.14 12.33
CA LEU A 183 -6.07 13.01 11.86
C LEU A 183 -4.75 13.47 11.25
N SER A 184 -3.79 12.54 11.18
CA SER A 184 -2.54 12.82 10.47
C SER A 184 -2.79 13.05 8.97
N THR A 185 -1.92 13.83 8.33
CA THR A 185 -2.02 14.13 6.88
C THR A 185 -2.05 12.87 6.00
N LEU A 186 -1.34 11.83 6.41
CA LEU A 186 -1.32 10.54 5.70
C LEU A 186 -2.65 9.79 5.85
N GLU A 187 -3.27 9.86 7.02
CA GLU A 187 -4.58 9.26 7.29
C GLU A 187 -5.69 10.00 6.56
N GLN A 188 -5.67 11.34 6.57
CA GLN A 188 -6.60 12.16 5.79
C GLN A 188 -6.62 11.75 4.31
N LYS A 189 -5.43 11.63 3.70
CA LYS A 189 -5.29 11.19 2.31
C LYS A 189 -5.92 9.80 2.07
N LYS A 190 -5.66 8.86 2.98
CA LYS A 190 -6.20 7.49 2.87
C LYS A 190 -7.72 7.50 2.99
N VAL A 191 -8.28 8.25 3.93
CA VAL A 191 -9.72 8.32 4.15
C VAL A 191 -10.45 8.90 2.93
N VAL A 192 -9.95 10.03 2.39
CA VAL A 192 -10.52 10.62 1.18
C VAL A 192 -10.46 9.63 0.01
N GLY A 193 -9.32 8.96 -0.18
CA GLY A 193 -9.18 7.96 -1.25
C GLY A 193 -10.13 6.77 -1.09
N ILE A 194 -10.34 6.29 0.14
CA ILE A 194 -11.31 5.22 0.43
C ILE A 194 -12.74 5.71 0.18
N ALA A 195 -13.08 6.94 0.56
CA ALA A 195 -14.41 7.51 0.34
C ALA A 195 -14.74 7.67 -1.15
N GLN A 196 -13.82 8.20 -1.95
CA GLN A 196 -13.98 8.25 -3.42
C GLN A 196 -14.19 6.86 -3.99
N LYS A 197 -13.40 5.90 -3.52
CA LYS A 197 -13.50 4.50 -3.96
C LYS A 197 -14.83 3.85 -3.57
N LEU A 198 -15.34 4.17 -2.38
CA LEU A 198 -16.67 3.75 -1.95
C LEU A 198 -17.75 4.35 -2.87
N GLY A 199 -17.62 5.64 -3.21
CA GLY A 199 -18.45 6.32 -4.22
C GLY A 199 -18.51 5.54 -5.54
N ASP A 200 -17.34 5.20 -6.10
CA ASP A 200 -17.24 4.43 -7.36
C ASP A 200 -17.96 3.08 -7.27
N ILE A 201 -17.74 2.35 -6.17
CA ILE A 201 -18.36 1.04 -5.94
C ILE A 201 -19.88 1.16 -5.80
N THR A 202 -20.37 2.15 -5.04
CA THR A 202 -21.80 2.38 -4.86
C THR A 202 -22.48 2.85 -6.14
N SER A 203 -21.81 3.66 -6.95
CA SER A 203 -22.27 4.05 -8.29
C SER A 203 -22.35 2.83 -9.22
N ALA A 204 -21.33 1.96 -9.22
CA ALA A 204 -21.35 0.71 -9.98
C ALA A 204 -22.48 -0.24 -9.53
N MET A 205 -22.88 -0.18 -8.26
CA MET A 205 -24.02 -0.91 -7.70
C MET A 205 -25.38 -0.23 -7.95
N LYS A 206 -25.42 0.93 -8.62
CA LYS A 206 -26.62 1.76 -8.84
C LYS A 206 -27.28 2.26 -7.54
N MET A 207 -26.46 2.50 -6.51
CA MET A 207 -26.89 3.09 -5.25
C MET A 207 -26.58 4.58 -5.26
N ASP A 208 -27.33 5.33 -6.07
CA ASP A 208 -26.99 6.71 -6.41
C ASP A 208 -26.95 7.65 -5.20
N GLU A 209 -27.94 7.56 -4.32
CA GLU A 209 -27.99 8.41 -3.11
C GLU A 209 -26.77 8.21 -2.20
N GLU A 210 -26.27 6.98 -2.10
CA GLU A 210 -25.11 6.68 -1.26
C GLU A 210 -23.81 7.10 -1.97
N ALA A 211 -23.73 6.90 -3.29
CA ALA A 211 -22.58 7.33 -4.09
C ALA A 211 -22.39 8.84 -4.01
N GLU A 212 -23.49 9.59 -4.17
CA GLU A 212 -23.52 11.04 -4.06
C GLU A 212 -22.98 11.51 -2.71
N ARG A 213 -23.44 10.91 -1.60
CA ARG A 213 -22.96 11.23 -0.25
C ARG A 213 -21.46 10.98 -0.08
N TRP A 214 -20.93 9.87 -0.60
CA TRP A 214 -19.50 9.56 -0.50
C TRP A 214 -18.64 10.55 -1.30
N TYR A 215 -19.06 10.90 -2.51
CA TYR A 215 -18.35 11.88 -3.31
C TYR A 215 -18.43 13.28 -2.71
N GLU A 216 -19.64 13.73 -2.33
CA GLU A 216 -19.87 15.02 -1.69
C GLU A 216 -18.98 15.17 -0.45
N TRP A 217 -19.00 14.19 0.45
CA TRP A 217 -18.18 14.21 1.65
C TRP A 217 -16.68 14.27 1.34
N SER A 218 -16.22 13.50 0.35
CA SER A 218 -14.81 13.49 -0.04
C SER A 218 -14.36 14.85 -0.61
N VAL A 219 -15.20 15.48 -1.44
CA VAL A 219 -14.93 16.77 -2.07
C VAL A 219 -15.02 17.90 -1.06
N GLU A 220 -16.06 17.92 -0.24
CA GLU A 220 -16.24 18.90 0.84
C GLU A 220 -15.03 18.89 1.76
N HIS A 221 -14.52 17.72 2.11
CA HIS A 221 -13.33 17.63 2.94
C HIS A 221 -12.08 18.14 2.23
N LEU A 222 -11.86 17.79 0.96
CA LEU A 222 -10.72 18.30 0.19
C LEU A 222 -10.75 19.83 0.08
N LEU A 223 -11.94 20.41 -0.13
CA LEU A 223 -12.13 21.85 -0.18
C LEU A 223 -11.87 22.50 1.19
N LYS A 224 -12.42 21.94 2.28
CA LYS A 224 -12.17 22.41 3.66
C LYS A 224 -10.69 22.37 4.04
N VAL A 225 -9.96 21.34 3.60
CA VAL A 225 -8.52 21.23 3.84
C VAL A 225 -7.74 22.24 2.99
N SER A 226 -8.18 22.50 1.77
CA SER A 226 -7.53 23.46 0.87
C SER A 226 -7.79 24.92 1.24
N SER A 227 -8.93 25.24 1.86
CA SER A 227 -9.34 26.60 2.21
C SER A 227 -8.77 27.09 3.54
N LYS A 228 -8.00 26.27 4.26
CA LYS A 228 -7.27 26.72 5.45
C LYS A 228 -6.07 27.55 5.01
N SER A 229 -6.26 28.86 4.89
CA SER A 229 -5.16 29.80 4.78
C SER A 229 -4.39 29.81 6.11
N ASP A 230 -3.10 29.50 6.07
CA ASP A 230 -2.16 29.70 7.18
C ASP A 230 -1.70 31.17 7.23
N SER A 231 -2.62 32.11 6.96
CA SER A 231 -2.31 33.54 6.92
C SER A 231 -2.49 34.15 8.30
N GLU A 232 -1.41 34.72 8.84
CA GLU A 232 -1.38 35.44 10.12
C GLU A 232 -2.32 36.67 10.12
N TYR A 233 -2.69 37.14 8.93
CA TYR A 233 -3.75 38.12 8.70
C TYR A 233 -5.03 37.39 8.25
N GLY A 234 -6.04 37.42 9.11
CA GLY A 234 -7.30 36.69 8.96
C GLY A 234 -8.23 37.24 7.87
N ASP A 235 -7.77 37.27 6.63
CA ASP A 235 -8.62 37.58 5.48
C ASP A 235 -9.43 36.33 5.11
N MET A 236 -10.57 36.18 5.80
CA MET A 236 -11.46 35.04 5.70
C MET A 236 -12.38 35.17 4.49
N ASN A 237 -11.97 34.79 3.27
CA ASN A 237 -12.89 34.23 2.24
C ASN A 237 -12.28 33.92 0.86
N GLU A 238 -11.01 34.19 0.59
CA GLU A 238 -10.48 33.86 -0.74
C GLU A 238 -10.01 32.40 -0.79
N ILE A 239 -10.76 31.55 -1.51
CA ILE A 239 -10.34 30.18 -1.83
C ILE A 239 -9.23 30.27 -2.88
N ILE A 240 -8.03 30.60 -2.43
CA ILE A 240 -6.84 30.62 -3.27
C ILE A 240 -6.23 29.22 -3.19
N PHE A 241 -6.33 28.46 -4.29
CA PHE A 241 -5.63 27.18 -4.45
C PHE A 241 -4.13 27.42 -4.67
N ASP A 242 -3.46 28.05 -3.71
CA ASP A 242 -2.02 28.26 -3.80
C ASP A 242 -1.28 27.01 -3.29
N GLY A 243 -0.28 26.58 -4.04
CA GLY A 243 0.56 25.44 -3.65
C GLY A 243 1.31 25.67 -2.34
N GLU A 244 1.42 26.93 -1.90
CA GLU A 244 2.09 27.33 -0.66
C GLU A 244 1.21 27.13 0.60
N HIS A 245 -0.11 27.22 0.47
CA HIS A 245 -1.06 27.14 1.60
C HIS A 245 -1.71 25.76 1.75
N MET A 246 -1.59 24.89 0.73
CA MET A 246 -2.12 23.54 0.77
C MET A 246 -1.16 22.59 1.52
N PRO A 247 -1.67 21.61 2.29
CA PRO A 247 -0.80 20.65 2.93
C PRO A 247 -0.06 19.83 1.88
N ARG A 248 1.24 19.56 2.10
CA ARG A 248 2.16 18.93 1.12
C ARG A 248 1.65 17.64 0.45
N TRP A 249 0.70 16.94 1.06
CA TRP A 249 0.12 15.72 0.50
C TRP A 249 -0.99 15.97 -0.53
N LEU A 250 -1.64 17.14 -0.45
CA LEU A 250 -2.78 17.55 -1.27
C LEU A 250 -2.27 18.43 -2.40
N THR A 251 -2.42 17.96 -3.64
CA THR A 251 -2.06 18.72 -4.83
C THR A 251 -3.34 19.20 -5.53
N GLN A 252 -3.23 20.28 -6.31
CA GLN A 252 -4.32 20.73 -7.19
C GLN A 252 -4.83 19.60 -8.10
N THR A 253 -3.94 18.71 -8.54
CA THR A 253 -4.31 17.52 -9.32
C THR A 253 -5.27 16.61 -8.56
N ASN A 254 -5.04 16.35 -7.28
CA ASN A 254 -5.92 15.48 -6.49
C ASN A 254 -7.32 16.08 -6.34
N ILE A 255 -7.41 17.39 -6.12
CA ILE A 255 -8.69 18.12 -6.04
C ILE A 255 -9.39 18.10 -7.40
N GLY A 256 -8.65 18.41 -8.47
CA GLY A 256 -9.17 18.38 -9.83
C GLY A 256 -9.70 17.01 -10.22
N THR A 257 -8.97 15.94 -9.91
CA THR A 257 -9.43 14.57 -10.14
C THR A 257 -10.67 14.25 -9.31
N ALA A 258 -10.73 14.65 -8.04
CA ALA A 258 -11.92 14.45 -7.20
C ALA A 258 -13.17 15.11 -7.79
N LEU A 259 -13.05 16.37 -8.20
CA LEU A 259 -14.12 17.15 -8.81
C LEU A 259 -14.50 16.63 -10.19
N GLU A 260 -13.52 16.17 -10.98
CA GLU A 260 -13.75 15.55 -12.27
C GLU A 260 -14.54 14.25 -12.10
N THR A 261 -14.15 13.38 -11.16
CA THR A 261 -14.88 12.14 -10.85
C THR A 261 -16.31 12.43 -10.40
N PHE A 262 -16.50 13.41 -9.50
CA PHE A 262 -17.84 13.81 -9.04
C PHE A 262 -18.70 14.43 -10.17
N GLY A 263 -18.10 15.27 -11.02
CA GLY A 263 -18.78 15.82 -12.19
C GLY A 263 -19.12 14.74 -13.23
N ALA A 264 -18.21 13.79 -13.46
CA ALA A 264 -18.44 12.64 -14.33
C ALA A 264 -19.59 11.75 -13.82
N TYR A 265 -19.70 11.59 -12.49
CA TYR A 265 -20.81 10.90 -11.86
C TYR A 265 -22.16 11.55 -12.22
N TYR A 266 -22.34 12.86 -12.03
CA TYR A 266 -23.59 13.53 -12.44
C TYR A 266 -23.82 13.54 -13.96
N ALA A 267 -22.75 13.72 -14.74
CA ALA A 267 -22.84 13.69 -16.20
C ALA A 267 -23.29 12.31 -16.72
N SER A 268 -22.99 11.23 -15.98
CA SER A 268 -23.47 9.88 -16.30
C SER A 268 -24.97 9.71 -16.00
N ARG A 269 -25.48 10.39 -14.97
CA ARG A 269 -26.88 10.34 -14.53
C ARG A 269 -27.82 11.14 -15.44
N ASN A 270 -27.38 12.30 -15.92
CA ASN A 270 -28.16 13.14 -16.85
C ASN A 270 -28.27 12.58 -18.27
N LYS A 271 -27.55 11.51 -18.61
CA LYS A 271 -27.66 10.84 -19.94
C LYS A 271 -28.73 9.75 -19.99
N SER A 272 -29.31 9.41 -18.83
CA SER A 272 -30.31 8.34 -18.69
C SER A 272 -31.76 8.84 -18.63
N GLU A 273 -31.98 10.15 -18.75
CA GLU A 273 -33.29 10.76 -19.06
C GLU A 273 -33.35 11.19 -20.53
#